data_AF-A0A831UME2-F1
#
_entry.id   AF-A0A831UME2-F1
#
_cell.length_a   1.000
_cell.length_b   1.000
_cell.length_c   1.000
_cell.angle_alpha   90.00
_cell.angle_beta   90.00
_cell.angle_gamma   90.00
#
_symmetry.space_group_name_H-M   'P 1'
#
loop_
_entity.id
_entity.type
_entity.pdbx_description
1 polymer ?
#
loop_
_entity_poly.entity_id
_entity_poly.type
_entity_poly.pdbx_seq_one_letter_code
_entity_poly.pdbx_strand_id
1 'polypeptide(L)'
;MSEYRDWLHAPGGSPETAPERLVDVFTAPWLQTTAGPADLAGVSSSTEGWLLGLVLFTVLLVLLGGLAWRCRREWRLGLTLARLERAARRADRSVSVRALQDRAVIAIARWQHGGVAPRRDRLPPSWAAWVRRLDHQRFAPDKDDPRQLADELRRMRQTIRWRGGAR
;
A
#
# COMPACT_ATOMS: atom_id res chain seq x y z
N MET A 1 83.88 -9.33 -5.07
CA MET A 1 84.31 -8.89 -3.73
C MET A 1 83.55 -7.63 -3.40
N SER A 2 82.94 -7.62 -2.22
CA SER A 2 82.09 -6.56 -1.65
C SER A 2 82.83 -5.24 -1.52
N GLU A 3 82.12 -4.12 -1.68
CA GLU A 3 82.25 -3.01 -0.74
C GLU A 3 80.93 -2.22 -0.70
N TYR A 4 80.12 -2.58 0.30
CA TYR A 4 78.97 -1.87 0.82
C TYR A 4 79.47 -0.54 1.42
N ARG A 5 79.01 0.60 0.89
CA ARG A 5 79.28 1.91 1.50
C ARG A 5 77.98 2.43 2.10
N ASP A 6 77.92 2.33 3.42
CA ASP A 6 76.86 2.87 4.27
C ASP A 6 76.71 4.38 4.03
N TRP A 7 75.57 4.79 3.50
CA TRP A 7 75.14 6.18 3.56
C TRP A 7 74.61 6.41 4.98
N LEU A 8 75.47 6.96 5.85
CA LEU A 8 75.05 7.47 7.15
C LEU A 8 73.94 8.51 6.95
N HIS A 9 72.71 8.16 7.28
CA HIS A 9 71.65 9.14 7.47
C HIS A 9 71.78 9.72 8.88
N ALA A 10 71.83 11.05 8.97
CA ALA A 10 71.79 11.74 10.26
C ALA A 10 70.48 11.38 10.99
N PRO A 11 70.52 11.16 12.32
CA PRO A 11 69.33 10.78 13.07
C PRO A 11 68.28 11.90 13.01
N GLY A 12 67.02 11.48 12.81
CA GLY A 12 65.87 12.33 12.54
C GLY A 12 65.75 13.54 13.45
N GLY A 13 65.78 14.73 12.83
CA GLY A 13 65.36 15.98 13.45
C GLY A 13 63.83 16.12 13.43
N SER A 14 63.31 16.92 14.36
CA SER A 14 61.88 17.23 14.49
C SER A 14 61.29 17.73 13.16
N PRO A 15 60.07 17.31 12.77
CA PRO A 15 59.48 17.59 11.44
C PRO A 15 59.17 19.06 11.16
N GLU A 16 59.42 19.97 12.10
CA GLU A 16 59.07 21.40 11.99
C GLU A 16 60.08 22.23 11.19
N THR A 17 61.21 21.66 10.76
CA THR A 17 62.25 22.38 9.97
C THR A 17 62.45 21.84 8.55
N ALA A 18 61.51 21.07 7.99
CA ALA A 18 61.59 20.66 6.59
C ALA A 18 61.16 21.82 5.65
N PRO A 19 61.97 22.21 4.65
CA PRO A 19 61.55 23.20 3.66
C PRO A 19 60.37 22.66 2.83
N GLU A 20 59.29 23.45 2.72
CA GLU A 20 57.96 23.04 2.21
C GLU A 20 57.89 22.52 0.75
N ARG A 21 59.00 22.28 0.05
CA ARG A 21 58.98 22.02 -1.41
C ARG A 21 59.98 20.99 -1.94
N LEU A 22 60.29 19.94 -1.18
CA LEU A 22 61.03 18.78 -1.69
C LEU A 22 60.26 17.49 -1.43
N VAL A 23 59.10 17.38 -2.07
CA VAL A 23 58.56 16.06 -2.43
C VAL A 23 58.81 15.91 -3.92
N ASP A 24 60.00 15.42 -4.28
CA ASP A 24 60.23 14.90 -5.63
C ASP A 24 59.42 13.61 -5.77
N VAL A 25 58.13 13.78 -6.11
CA VAL A 25 57.32 12.66 -6.58
C VAL A 25 57.89 12.26 -7.93
N PHE A 26 58.65 11.17 -7.96
CA PHE A 26 59.02 10.47 -9.18
C PHE A 26 57.72 9.95 -9.84
N THR A 27 57.04 10.79 -10.61
CA THR A 27 55.96 10.37 -11.50
C THR A 27 56.58 9.69 -12.71
N ALA A 28 56.59 8.37 -12.71
CA ALA A 28 56.97 7.59 -13.87
C ALA A 28 56.09 8.01 -15.08
N PRO A 29 56.64 8.08 -16.31
CA PRO A 29 55.93 8.60 -17.48
C PRO A 29 54.71 7.77 -17.92
N TRP A 30 54.55 6.54 -17.42
CA TRP A 30 53.32 5.74 -17.59
C TRP A 30 52.22 6.05 -16.56
N LEU A 31 52.52 6.90 -15.57
CA LEU A 31 51.61 7.40 -14.54
C LEU A 31 51.06 8.78 -14.92
N GLN A 32 50.83 9.01 -16.21
CA GLN A 32 49.88 10.01 -16.66
C GLN A 32 48.48 9.53 -16.26
N THR A 33 48.10 9.74 -15.01
CA THR A 33 46.69 9.97 -14.72
C THR A 33 46.31 11.22 -15.49
N THR A 34 45.57 11.03 -16.58
CA THR A 34 44.79 12.05 -17.24
C THR A 34 43.85 12.66 -16.22
N ALA A 35 44.37 13.60 -15.42
CA ALA A 35 43.61 14.63 -14.76
C ALA A 35 43.18 15.63 -15.85
N GLY A 36 42.39 15.14 -16.81
CA GLY A 36 41.37 15.99 -17.39
C GLY A 36 40.44 16.41 -16.25
N PRO A 37 39.74 17.56 -16.34
CA PRO A 37 38.60 17.79 -15.46
C PRO A 37 37.78 16.51 -15.55
N ALA A 38 37.68 15.77 -14.43
CA ALA A 38 36.78 14.65 -14.37
C ALA A 38 35.43 15.25 -14.67
N ASP A 39 34.95 15.03 -15.88
CA ASP A 39 33.61 15.33 -16.31
C ASP A 39 32.69 14.53 -15.38
N LEU A 40 32.36 15.15 -14.24
CA LEU A 40 31.14 14.86 -13.48
C LEU A 40 29.90 15.22 -14.32
N ALA A 41 30.08 15.64 -15.58
CA ALA A 41 29.05 15.84 -16.60
C ALA A 41 28.44 14.53 -17.16
N GLY A 42 28.77 13.35 -16.61
CA GLY A 42 28.28 12.06 -17.12
C GLY A 42 27.13 11.38 -16.35
N VAL A 43 26.80 11.82 -15.12
CA VAL A 43 25.84 11.09 -14.24
C VAL A 43 24.76 12.01 -13.64
N SER A 44 24.57 13.23 -14.15
CA SER A 44 23.75 14.25 -13.47
C SER A 44 22.32 14.44 -13.99
N SER A 45 21.82 13.69 -14.99
CA SER A 45 20.42 13.82 -15.43
C SER A 45 19.56 12.57 -15.20
N SER A 46 20.14 11.38 -15.23
CA SER A 46 19.39 10.12 -15.04
C SER A 46 19.18 9.76 -13.57
N THR A 47 20.15 10.05 -12.70
CA THR A 47 20.10 9.74 -11.26
C THR A 47 19.06 10.58 -10.54
N GLU A 48 19.00 11.88 -10.85
CA GLU A 48 17.98 12.80 -10.31
C GLU A 48 16.58 12.42 -10.78
N GLY A 49 16.42 12.04 -12.05
CA GLY A 49 15.16 11.56 -12.61
C GLY A 49 14.68 10.23 -11.98
N TRP A 50 15.60 9.31 -11.71
CA TRP A 50 15.27 8.05 -11.03
C TRP A 50 14.90 8.26 -9.55
N LEU A 51 15.61 9.16 -8.85
CA LEU A 51 15.26 9.54 -7.48
C LEU A 51 13.91 10.24 -7.41
N LEU A 52 13.62 11.19 -8.31
CA LEU A 52 12.30 11.81 -8.45
C LEU A 52 11.21 10.76 -8.74
N GLY A 53 11.48 9.81 -9.63
CA GLY A 53 10.58 8.70 -9.93
C GLY A 53 10.32 7.79 -8.72
N LEU A 54 11.36 7.45 -7.96
CA LEU A 54 11.26 6.65 -6.74
C LEU A 54 10.46 7.38 -5.64
N VAL A 55 10.69 8.69 -5.47
CA VAL A 55 9.94 9.52 -4.52
C VAL A 55 8.48 9.62 -4.93
N LEU A 56 8.18 9.91 -6.20
CA LEU A 56 6.80 9.91 -6.72
C LEU A 56 6.12 8.56 -6.54
N PHE A 57 6.82 7.47 -6.83
CA PHE A 57 6.30 6.11 -6.66
C PHE A 57 6.01 5.77 -5.20
N THR A 58 6.91 6.11 -4.28
CA THR A 58 6.72 5.87 -2.84
C THR A 58 5.60 6.74 -2.27
N VAL A 59 5.51 8.02 -2.64
CA VAL A 59 4.38 8.89 -2.26
C VAL A 59 3.07 8.33 -2.79
N LEU A 60 3.03 7.88 -4.06
CA LEU A 60 1.85 7.25 -4.64
C LEU A 60 1.46 5.97 -3.89
N LEU A 61 2.42 5.13 -3.52
CA LEU A 61 2.20 3.92 -2.73
C LEU A 61 1.64 4.23 -1.34
N VAL A 62 2.16 5.25 -0.67
CA VAL A 62 1.66 5.69 0.65
C VAL A 62 0.23 6.23 0.53
N LEU A 63 -0.05 7.04 -0.50
CA LEU A 63 -1.38 7.55 -0.78
C LEU A 63 -2.38 6.42 -1.09
N LEU A 64 -2.02 5.48 -1.97
CA LEU A 64 -2.83 4.32 -2.30
C LEU A 64 -3.02 3.39 -1.10
N GLY A 65 -1.98 3.16 -0.31
CA GLY A 65 -2.02 2.37 0.92
C GLY A 65 -2.92 3.01 1.98
N GLY A 66 -2.81 4.32 2.18
CA GLY A 66 -3.68 5.09 3.07
C GLY A 66 -5.14 5.09 2.61
N LEU A 67 -5.38 5.22 1.31
CA LEU A 67 -6.72 5.13 0.72
C LEU A 67 -7.31 3.73 0.90
N ALA A 68 -6.52 2.68 0.62
CA ALA A 68 -6.91 1.28 0.80
C ALA A 68 -7.22 0.97 2.27
N TRP A 69 -6.46 1.53 3.21
CA TRP A 69 -6.70 1.41 4.64
C TRP A 69 -8.03 2.04 5.04
N ARG A 70 -8.30 3.27 4.57
CA ARG A 70 -9.57 3.97 4.83
C ARG A 70 -10.77 3.22 4.25
N CYS A 71 -10.65 2.75 3.02
CA CYS A 71 -11.72 2.00 2.35
C CYS A 71 -11.78 0.53 2.78
N ARG A 72 -10.87 0.02 3.63
CA ARG A 72 -10.78 -1.41 3.97
C ARG A 72 -12.09 -1.97 4.51
N ARG A 73 -12.82 -1.20 5.31
CA ARG A 73 -14.14 -1.59 5.84
C ARG A 73 -15.18 -1.72 4.73
N GLU A 74 -15.21 -0.79 3.79
CA GLU A 74 -16.12 -0.77 2.65
C GLU A 74 -15.81 -1.91 1.68
N TRP A 75 -14.53 -2.12 1.34
CA TRP A 75 -14.07 -3.25 0.53
C TRP A 75 -14.48 -4.60 1.14
N ARG A 76 -14.30 -4.77 2.46
CA ARG A 76 -14.71 -5.98 3.16
C ARG A 76 -16.21 -6.22 3.05
N LEU A 77 -17.03 -5.19 3.28
CA LEU A 77 -18.48 -5.30 3.12
C LEU A 77 -18.84 -5.66 1.67
N GLY A 78 -18.30 -4.93 0.69
CA GLY A 78 -18.54 -5.18 -0.73
C GLY A 78 -18.19 -6.62 -1.16
N LEU A 79 -17.07 -7.15 -0.69
CA LEU A 79 -16.67 -8.54 -0.91
C LEU A 79 -17.64 -9.53 -0.26
N THR A 80 -18.09 -9.26 0.97
CA THR A 80 -19.06 -10.13 1.65
C THR A 80 -20.41 -10.14 0.93
N LEU A 81 -20.92 -8.98 0.50
CA LEU A 81 -22.15 -8.89 -0.29
C LEU A 81 -22.00 -9.58 -1.64
N ALA A 82 -20.86 -9.47 -2.32
CA ALA A 82 -20.61 -10.17 -3.58
C ALA A 82 -20.56 -11.70 -3.40
N ARG A 83 -20.01 -12.19 -2.28
CA ARG A 83 -20.02 -13.63 -1.95
C ARG A 83 -21.44 -14.12 -1.69
N LEU A 84 -22.23 -13.34 -0.95
CA LEU A 84 -23.64 -13.64 -0.68
C LEU A 84 -24.50 -13.58 -1.95
N GLU A 85 -24.24 -12.61 -2.84
CA GLU A 85 -24.88 -12.50 -4.16
C GLU A 85 -24.62 -13.77 -4.98
N ARG A 86 -23.36 -14.23 -5.06
CA ARG A 86 -23.03 -15.48 -5.76
C ARG A 86 -23.65 -16.69 -5.10
N ALA A 87 -23.70 -16.74 -3.77
CA ALA A 87 -24.34 -17.83 -3.03
C ALA A 87 -25.84 -17.87 -3.29
N ALA A 88 -26.51 -16.72 -3.32
CA ALA A 88 -27.93 -16.60 -3.64
C ALA A 88 -28.22 -16.99 -5.09
N ARG A 89 -27.37 -16.60 -6.06
CA ARG A 89 -27.53 -17.01 -7.47
C ARG A 89 -27.31 -18.51 -7.71
N ARG A 90 -26.45 -19.15 -6.91
CA ARG A 90 -26.15 -20.59 -6.99
C ARG A 90 -27.04 -21.44 -6.08
N ALA A 91 -27.85 -20.81 -5.23
CA ALA A 91 -28.76 -21.51 -4.36
C ALA A 91 -29.84 -22.16 -5.23
N ASP A 92 -29.76 -23.48 -5.36
CA ASP A 92 -30.95 -24.28 -5.59
C ASP A 92 -31.85 -24.19 -4.36
N ARG A 93 -33.14 -24.53 -4.53
CA ARG A 93 -34.21 -24.44 -3.50
C ARG A 93 -33.87 -25.06 -2.13
N SER A 94 -32.75 -25.78 -2.01
CA SER A 94 -32.23 -26.41 -0.78
C SER A 94 -31.43 -25.47 0.14
N VAL A 95 -30.88 -24.35 -0.34
CA VAL A 95 -30.20 -23.39 0.54
C VAL A 95 -31.24 -22.46 1.17
N SER A 96 -31.31 -22.44 2.51
CA SER A 96 -32.23 -21.55 3.21
C SER A 96 -31.87 -20.09 2.91
N VAL A 97 -32.71 -19.41 2.13
CA VAL A 97 -32.59 -17.97 1.80
C VAL A 97 -32.47 -17.13 3.08
N ARG A 98 -33.15 -17.56 4.13
CA ARG A 98 -33.07 -16.99 5.49
C ARG A 98 -31.64 -16.94 6.05
N ALA A 99 -30.85 -18.01 5.91
CA ALA A 99 -29.47 -18.00 6.37
C ALA A 99 -28.58 -17.02 5.57
N LEU A 100 -28.91 -16.77 4.29
CA LEU A 100 -28.22 -15.77 3.49
C LEU A 100 -28.59 -14.34 3.91
N GLN A 101 -29.87 -14.10 4.23
CA GLN A 101 -30.36 -12.83 4.78
C GLN A 101 -29.72 -12.53 6.14
N ASP A 102 -29.70 -13.50 7.06
CA ASP A 102 -29.08 -13.33 8.38
C ASP A 102 -27.59 -13.00 8.26
N ARG A 103 -26.87 -13.69 7.36
CA ARG A 103 -25.45 -13.40 7.08
C ARG A 103 -25.26 -11.99 6.50
N ALA A 104 -26.17 -11.52 5.66
CA ALA A 104 -26.13 -10.16 5.13
C ALA A 104 -26.35 -9.12 6.24
N VAL A 105 -27.33 -9.34 7.12
CA VAL A 105 -27.59 -8.47 8.28
C VAL A 105 -26.38 -8.43 9.22
N ILE A 106 -25.77 -9.58 9.52
CA ILE A 106 -24.54 -9.66 10.34
C ILE A 106 -23.38 -8.93 9.66
N ALA A 107 -23.24 -9.02 8.34
CA ALA A 107 -22.19 -8.31 7.61
C ALA A 107 -22.38 -6.79 7.70
N ILE A 108 -23.61 -6.30 7.55
CA ILE A 108 -23.96 -4.87 7.71
C ILE A 108 -23.68 -4.41 9.15
N ALA A 109 -24.10 -5.19 10.15
CA ALA A 109 -23.84 -4.96 11.57
C ALA A 109 -22.34 -4.84 11.89
N ARG A 110 -21.53 -5.76 11.35
CA ARG A 110 -20.07 -5.73 11.48
C ARG A 110 -19.44 -4.51 10.81
N TRP A 111 -19.94 -4.12 9.65
CA TRP A 111 -19.46 -2.93 8.96
C TRP A 111 -19.73 -1.64 9.75
N GLN A 112 -20.92 -1.50 10.34
CA GLN A 112 -21.29 -0.32 11.14
C GLN A 112 -20.56 -0.29 12.50
N HIS A 113 -20.68 -1.35 13.30
CA HIS A 113 -20.33 -1.32 14.74
C HIS A 113 -19.53 -2.54 15.22
N GLY A 114 -18.96 -3.35 14.31
CA GLY A 114 -18.14 -4.49 14.71
C GLY A 114 -18.91 -5.74 15.15
N GLY A 115 -20.25 -5.77 15.00
CA GLY A 115 -21.03 -7.01 15.20
C GLY A 115 -22.31 -6.85 16.03
N VAL A 116 -22.60 -5.65 16.54
CA VAL A 116 -23.88 -5.34 17.22
C VAL A 116 -24.97 -5.07 16.18
N ALA A 117 -26.24 -5.35 16.52
CA ALA A 117 -27.41 -5.15 15.65
C ALA A 117 -27.35 -3.83 14.86
N PRO A 118 -27.74 -3.84 13.57
CA PRO A 118 -27.54 -2.69 12.69
C PRO A 118 -28.42 -1.51 13.10
N ARG A 119 -27.80 -0.31 13.15
CA ARG A 119 -28.48 0.96 13.40
C ARG A 119 -29.14 1.43 12.11
N ARG A 120 -30.46 1.25 12.01
CA ARG A 120 -31.27 1.49 10.81
C ARG A 120 -31.30 2.97 10.40
N ASP A 121 -31.19 3.86 11.37
CA ASP A 121 -31.06 5.32 11.22
C ASP A 121 -29.78 5.74 10.49
N ARG A 122 -28.72 4.93 10.57
CA ARG A 122 -27.42 5.20 9.93
C ARG A 122 -27.22 4.47 8.61
N LEU A 123 -28.23 3.74 8.14
CA LEU A 123 -28.19 3.05 6.86
C LEU A 123 -28.75 3.93 5.74
N PRO A 124 -28.30 3.73 4.49
CA PRO A 124 -29.01 4.27 3.33
C PRO A 124 -30.50 3.90 3.40
N PRO A 125 -31.42 4.78 3.00
CA PRO A 125 -32.87 4.54 3.13
C PRO A 125 -33.33 3.21 2.52
N SER A 126 -32.75 2.82 1.38
CA SER A 126 -33.03 1.55 0.72
C SER A 126 -32.61 0.33 1.55
N TRP A 127 -31.47 0.41 2.23
CA TRP A 127 -30.98 -0.66 3.09
C TRP A 127 -31.80 -0.74 4.38
N ALA A 128 -32.12 0.42 4.97
CA ALA A 128 -32.96 0.49 6.17
C ALA A 128 -34.34 -0.12 5.93
N ALA A 129 -34.97 0.19 4.78
CA ALA A 129 -36.24 -0.38 4.37
C ALA A 129 -36.14 -1.90 4.18
N TRP A 130 -35.09 -2.39 3.52
CA TRP A 130 -34.85 -3.82 3.34
C TRP A 130 -34.66 -4.56 4.67
N VAL A 131 -33.86 -4.03 5.60
CA VAL A 131 -33.68 -4.62 6.93
C VAL A 131 -35.00 -4.66 7.70
N ARG A 132 -35.81 -3.59 7.66
CA ARG A 132 -37.13 -3.59 8.29
C ARG A 132 -38.06 -4.64 7.68
N ARG A 133 -38.04 -4.80 6.35
CA ARG A 133 -38.81 -5.88 5.69
C ARG A 133 -38.38 -7.25 6.19
N LEU A 134 -37.08 -7.51 6.32
CA LEU A 134 -36.59 -8.77 6.90
C LEU A 134 -37.03 -8.97 8.35
N ASP A 135 -37.00 -7.92 9.16
CA ASP A 135 -37.46 -8.00 10.56
C ASP A 135 -38.94 -8.39 10.63
N HIS A 136 -39.78 -7.85 9.72
CA HIS A 136 -41.19 -8.22 9.61
C HIS A 136 -41.38 -9.64 9.05
N GLN A 137 -40.61 -10.01 8.02
CA GLN A 137 -40.65 -11.34 7.40
C GLN A 137 -40.13 -12.44 8.32
N ARG A 138 -39.36 -12.11 9.37
CA ARG A 138 -38.88 -13.08 10.37
C ARG A 138 -40.02 -13.88 11.02
N PHE A 139 -41.22 -13.32 11.06
CA PHE A 139 -42.42 -13.91 11.63
C PHE A 139 -43.42 -14.42 10.58
N ALA A 140 -43.12 -14.26 9.28
CA ALA A 140 -43.97 -14.72 8.19
C ALA A 140 -43.38 -16.01 7.55
N PRO A 141 -44.21 -17.00 7.18
CA PRO A 141 -43.75 -18.24 6.56
C PRO A 141 -43.42 -18.11 5.05
N ASP A 142 -43.03 -16.92 4.60
CA ASP A 142 -43.04 -16.63 3.17
C ASP A 142 -41.86 -17.27 2.42
N LYS A 143 -42.12 -17.65 1.16
CA LYS A 143 -41.14 -18.26 0.26
C LYS A 143 -40.33 -17.15 -0.41
N ASP A 144 -39.26 -16.72 0.26
CA ASP A 144 -38.34 -15.77 -0.37
C ASP A 144 -37.65 -16.41 -1.58
N ASP A 145 -37.66 -15.70 -2.71
CA ASP A 145 -36.95 -16.10 -3.93
C ASP A 145 -35.46 -15.76 -3.81
N PRO A 146 -34.54 -16.74 -3.92
CA PRO A 146 -33.10 -16.49 -3.86
C PRO A 146 -32.61 -15.50 -4.93
N ARG A 147 -33.30 -15.40 -6.08
CA ARG A 147 -32.94 -14.44 -7.14
C ARG A 147 -33.23 -13.01 -6.73
N GLN A 148 -34.38 -12.76 -6.10
CA GLN A 148 -34.72 -11.44 -5.57
C GLN A 148 -33.72 -10.99 -4.50
N LEU A 149 -33.29 -11.91 -3.63
CA LEU A 149 -32.22 -11.62 -2.66
C LEU A 149 -30.91 -11.24 -3.35
N ALA A 150 -30.51 -11.95 -4.41
CA ALA A 150 -29.29 -11.65 -5.15
C ALA A 150 -29.31 -10.23 -5.77
N ASP A 151 -30.46 -9.82 -6.33
CA ASP A 151 -30.62 -8.48 -6.90
C ASP A 151 -30.57 -7.38 -5.85
N GLU A 152 -31.18 -7.59 -4.67
CA GLU A 152 -31.08 -6.63 -3.56
C GLU A 152 -29.64 -6.53 -3.05
N LEU A 153 -28.93 -7.66 -2.87
CA LEU A 153 -27.52 -7.67 -2.50
C LEU A 153 -26.65 -6.91 -3.52
N ARG A 154 -26.94 -7.05 -4.81
CA ARG A 154 -26.26 -6.31 -5.88
C ARG A 154 -26.51 -4.80 -5.80
N ARG A 155 -27.77 -4.39 -5.60
CA ARG A 155 -28.13 -2.97 -5.43
C ARG A 155 -27.49 -2.36 -4.20
N MET A 156 -27.47 -3.10 -3.09
CA MET A 156 -26.77 -2.68 -1.87
C MET A 156 -25.27 -2.49 -2.15
N ARG A 157 -24.62 -3.46 -2.82
CA ARG A 157 -23.21 -3.35 -3.20
C ARG A 157 -22.93 -2.13 -4.09
N GLN A 158 -23.80 -1.81 -5.04
CA GLN A 158 -23.67 -0.63 -5.91
C GLN A 158 -23.86 0.70 -5.17
N THR A 159 -24.62 0.68 -4.06
CA THR A 159 -24.86 1.85 -3.21
C THR A 159 -23.84 2.02 -2.09
N ILE A 160 -22.90 1.07 -1.93
CA ILE A 160 -21.60 1.31 -1.27
C ILE A 160 -20.83 2.27 -2.17
N ARG A 161 -21.24 3.53 -2.15
CA ARG A 161 -20.42 4.60 -2.65
C ARG A 161 -19.19 4.62 -1.76
N TRP A 162 -18.03 4.62 -2.39
CA TRP A 162 -16.70 4.96 -1.84
C TRP A 162 -16.64 6.41 -1.32
N ARG A 163 -17.74 6.90 -0.75
CA ARG A 163 -17.88 8.22 -0.17
C ARG A 163 -17.23 8.14 1.20
N GLY A 164 -15.95 8.46 1.23
CA GLY A 164 -15.38 9.24 2.34
C GLY A 164 -16.04 10.63 2.41
N GLY A 165 -17.36 10.68 2.54
CA GLY A 165 -18.16 11.90 2.43
C GLY A 165 -19.02 12.12 3.66
N ALA A 166 -18.68 13.19 4.37
CA ALA A 166 -19.41 13.84 5.46
C ALA A 166 -19.49 13.07 6.78
N ARG A 167 -18.46 13.27 7.62
CA ARG A 167 -18.74 13.59 9.01
C ARG A 167 -18.97 15.09 9.10
#